data_AF-A0A3B8R035-F1
#
_entry.id   AF-A0A3B8R035-F1
#
_cell.length_a   1.000
_cell.length_b   1.000
_cell.length_c   1.000
_cell.angle_alpha   90.00
_cell.angle_beta   90.00
_cell.angle_gamma   90.00
#
_symmetry.space_group_name_H-M   'P 1'
#
loop_
_entity.id
_entity.type
_entity.pdbx_description
1 polymer ?
#
loop_
_entity_poly.entity_id
_entity_poly.type
_entity_poly.pdbx_seq_one_letter_code
_entity_poly.pdbx_strand_id
1 'polypeptide(L)'
;GANGDLFNGASTKIKPHGYLSYQAMYDVVESADFFLPLLDPENEGHRRYLWGETSGSRQLILGFLKPPIIQAEFANCYDFTPTDAVVYGIEDLAVAMERALCLEPSEYEAMLGELEVLAASVREKSLLNLKAALA
;
A
#
# COMPACT_ATOMS: atom_id res chain seq x y z
N GLY A 1 -18.80 -9.61 26.46
CA GLY A 1 -17.44 -9.03 26.59
C GLY A 1 -17.26 -8.05 25.46
N ALA A 2 -16.63 -6.90 25.72
CA ALA A 2 -16.63 -5.67 24.91
C ALA A 2 -16.23 -5.78 23.42
N ASN A 3 -15.92 -6.97 22.91
CA ASN A 3 -15.52 -7.23 21.52
C ASN A 3 -16.67 -7.67 20.60
N GLY A 4 -17.85 -8.01 21.14
CA GLY A 4 -18.98 -8.50 20.33
C GLY A 4 -19.66 -7.43 19.48
N ASP A 5 -19.73 -6.20 19.99
CA ASP A 5 -20.44 -5.10 19.33
C ASP A 5 -19.56 -4.32 18.34
N LEU A 6 -18.23 -4.32 18.51
CA LEU A 6 -17.28 -3.60 17.65
C LEU A 6 -17.23 -4.12 16.20
N PHE A 7 -17.60 -5.39 15.98
CA PHE A 7 -17.60 -6.01 14.65
C PHE A 7 -19.00 -6.27 14.10
N ASN A 8 -20.04 -5.80 14.80
CA ASN A 8 -21.42 -6.06 14.41
C ASN A 8 -21.73 -5.29 13.12
N GLY A 9 -21.80 -6.00 11.99
CA GLY A 9 -21.89 -5.44 10.63
C GLY A 9 -20.55 -5.35 9.87
N ALA A 10 -19.42 -5.23 10.56
CA ALA A 10 -18.08 -5.20 9.94
C ALA A 10 -17.77 -6.50 9.19
N SER A 11 -18.25 -7.64 9.70
CA SER A 11 -18.07 -8.95 9.06
C SER A 11 -18.71 -9.07 7.67
N THR A 12 -19.67 -8.20 7.32
CA THR A 12 -20.26 -8.15 5.97
C THR A 12 -19.45 -7.29 4.99
N LYS A 13 -18.54 -6.46 5.51
CA LYS A 13 -17.70 -5.55 4.73
C LYS A 13 -16.26 -6.06 4.60
N ILE A 14 -15.86 -7.00 5.45
CA ILE A 14 -14.55 -7.66 5.41
C ILE A 14 -14.73 -9.08 4.90
N LYS A 15 -14.10 -9.39 3.77
CA LYS A 15 -14.04 -10.75 3.23
C LYS A 15 -12.67 -11.38 3.54
N PRO A 16 -12.56 -12.27 4.56
CA PRO A 16 -11.30 -12.95 4.80
C PRO A 16 -11.05 -13.98 3.70
N HIS A 17 -9.84 -13.97 3.14
CA HIS A 17 -9.43 -14.91 2.09
C HIS A 17 -8.62 -16.11 2.61
N GLY A 18 -8.14 -16.05 3.85
CA GLY A 18 -7.24 -17.06 4.41
C GLY A 18 -5.88 -17.08 3.71
N TYR A 19 -5.20 -18.24 3.73
CA TYR A 19 -3.96 -18.42 2.98
C TYR A 19 -4.26 -18.65 1.50
N LEU A 20 -3.76 -17.75 0.65
CA LEU A 20 -3.90 -17.85 -0.79
C LEU A 20 -2.63 -18.42 -1.42
N SER A 21 -2.78 -19.17 -2.51
CA SER A 21 -1.70 -19.36 -3.47
C SER A 21 -1.29 -18.02 -4.07
N TYR A 22 -0.06 -17.89 -4.58
CA TYR A 22 0.37 -16.65 -5.24
C TYR A 22 -0.57 -16.18 -6.35
N GLN A 23 -1.05 -17.10 -7.21
CA GLN A 23 -2.00 -16.74 -8.27
C GLN A 23 -3.28 -16.13 -7.71
N ALA A 24 -3.95 -16.82 -6.79
CA ALA A 24 -5.17 -16.31 -6.17
C ALA A 24 -4.97 -14.98 -5.42
N MET A 25 -3.80 -14.76 -4.83
CA MET A 25 -3.46 -13.47 -4.21
C MET A 25 -3.33 -12.36 -5.28
N TYR A 26 -2.66 -12.65 -6.40
CA TYR A 26 -2.54 -11.69 -7.50
C TYR A 26 -3.89 -11.34 -8.11
N ASP A 27 -4.78 -12.32 -8.30
CA ASP A 27 -6.14 -12.07 -8.80
C ASP A 27 -6.92 -11.11 -7.86
N VAL A 28 -6.77 -11.29 -6.54
CA VAL A 28 -7.38 -10.39 -5.54
C VAL A 28 -6.79 -8.99 -5.62
N VAL A 29 -5.45 -8.87 -5.65
CA VAL A 29 -4.77 -7.58 -5.74
C VAL A 29 -5.15 -6.84 -7.02
N GLU A 30 -5.15 -7.53 -8.17
CA GLU A 30 -5.50 -6.97 -9.47
C GLU A 30 -6.93 -6.42 -9.49
N SER A 31 -7.87 -7.09 -8.81
CA SER A 31 -9.27 -6.65 -8.70
C SER A 31 -9.52 -5.51 -7.70
N ALA A 32 -8.54 -5.17 -6.86
CA ALA A 32 -8.68 -4.12 -5.86
C ALA A 32 -8.42 -2.72 -6.44
N ASP A 33 -9.03 -1.69 -5.84
CA ASP A 33 -8.75 -0.29 -6.16
C ASP A 33 -7.53 0.21 -5.37
N PHE A 34 -7.59 0.12 -4.04
CA PHE A 34 -6.51 0.54 -3.14
C PHE A 34 -5.82 -0.65 -2.46
N PHE A 35 -4.56 -0.45 -2.06
CA PHE A 35 -3.81 -1.40 -1.23
C PHE A 35 -3.64 -0.85 0.20
N LEU A 36 -4.02 -1.63 1.21
CA LEU A 36 -3.89 -1.23 2.61
C LEU A 36 -2.85 -2.11 3.32
N PRO A 37 -1.58 -1.68 3.42
CA PRO A 37 -0.49 -2.51 3.95
C PRO A 37 -0.48 -2.62 5.49
N LEU A 38 -1.19 -1.73 6.20
CA LEU A 38 -1.28 -1.69 7.68
C LEU A 38 0.08 -1.78 8.41
N LEU A 39 1.12 -1.17 7.82
CA LEU A 39 2.40 -1.02 8.49
C LEU A 39 2.25 0.01 9.62
N ASP A 40 2.90 -0.28 10.74
CA ASP A 40 2.72 0.43 12.00
C ASP A 40 4.11 0.72 12.60
N PRO A 41 4.49 1.99 12.78
CA PRO A 41 5.81 2.34 13.28
C PRO A 41 5.98 1.97 14.77
N GLU A 42 4.89 1.81 15.51
CA GLU A 42 4.92 1.37 16.91
C GLU A 42 5.17 -0.15 17.01
N ASN A 43 4.92 -0.90 15.94
CA ASN A 43 5.20 -2.33 15.86
C ASN A 43 6.68 -2.60 15.51
N GLU A 44 7.42 -3.18 16.46
CA GLU A 44 8.86 -3.46 16.29
C GLU A 44 9.18 -4.30 15.05
N GLY A 45 8.33 -5.26 14.70
CA GLY A 45 8.52 -6.15 13.56
C GLY A 45 8.34 -5.45 12.21
N HIS A 46 7.61 -4.33 12.19
CA HIS A 46 7.41 -3.50 11.01
C HIS A 46 8.53 -2.48 10.84
N ARG A 47 9.15 -2.00 11.93
CA ARG A 47 10.20 -0.97 11.85
C ARG A 47 11.39 -1.37 10.98
N ARG A 48 11.70 -2.66 10.83
CA ARG A 48 12.75 -3.15 9.91
C ARG A 48 12.58 -2.63 8.47
N TYR A 49 11.34 -2.40 8.05
CA TYR A 49 11.00 -1.88 6.74
C TYR A 49 11.31 -0.39 6.57
N LEU A 50 11.62 0.33 7.66
CA LEU A 50 12.09 1.72 7.63
C LEU A 50 13.62 1.81 7.40
N TRP A 51 14.35 0.70 7.55
CA TRP A 51 15.82 0.68 7.54
C TRP A 51 16.41 -0.13 6.38
N GLY A 52 15.73 -0.15 5.24
CA GLY A 52 16.27 -0.67 3.98
C GLY A 52 15.77 -2.06 3.59
N GLU A 53 14.92 -2.71 4.39
CA GLU A 53 14.18 -3.89 3.95
C GLU A 53 12.96 -3.49 3.11
N THR A 54 12.80 -4.11 1.94
CA THR A 54 11.58 -3.94 1.15
C THR A 54 10.48 -4.86 1.65
N SER A 55 9.24 -4.35 1.73
CA SER A 55 8.07 -5.20 2.03
C SER A 55 7.49 -5.79 0.74
N GLY A 56 6.89 -6.97 0.86
CA GLY A 56 6.09 -7.55 -0.23
C GLY A 56 4.93 -6.62 -0.64
N SER A 57 4.38 -5.86 0.30
CA SER A 57 3.35 -4.86 0.03
C SER A 57 3.84 -3.81 -0.98
N ARG A 58 5.04 -3.24 -0.79
CA ARG A 58 5.61 -2.26 -1.74
C ARG A 58 5.76 -2.85 -3.14
N GLN A 59 6.20 -4.11 -3.24
CA GLN A 59 6.36 -4.80 -4.51
C GLN A 59 5.01 -5.02 -5.22
N LEU A 60 3.97 -5.41 -4.47
CA LEU A 60 2.62 -5.58 -5.00
C LEU A 60 2.02 -4.25 -5.45
N ILE A 61 2.15 -3.19 -4.64
CA ILE A 61 1.67 -1.84 -4.96
C ILE A 61 2.26 -1.35 -6.28
N LEU A 62 3.59 -1.39 -6.43
CA LEU A 62 4.27 -0.90 -7.64
C LEU A 62 4.07 -1.83 -8.83
N GLY A 63 3.94 -3.14 -8.59
CA GLY A 63 3.78 -4.14 -9.65
C GLY A 63 2.38 -4.19 -10.25
N PHE A 64 1.35 -3.94 -9.44
CA PHE A 64 -0.06 -3.93 -9.86
C PHE A 64 -0.67 -2.53 -9.96
N LEU A 65 0.13 -1.49 -9.68
CA LEU A 65 -0.28 -0.08 -9.69
C LEU A 65 -1.54 0.15 -8.84
N LYS A 66 -1.47 -0.28 -7.57
CA LYS A 66 -2.57 -0.13 -6.60
C LYS A 66 -2.23 0.96 -5.59
N PRO A 67 -2.80 2.18 -5.70
CA PRO A 67 -2.47 3.27 -4.80
C PRO A 67 -2.60 2.86 -3.33
N PRO A 68 -1.58 3.11 -2.50
CA PRO A 68 -1.62 2.67 -1.13
C PRO A 68 -2.33 3.69 -0.23
N ILE A 69 -3.05 3.18 0.76
CA ILE A 69 -3.44 3.97 1.95
C ILE A 69 -2.40 3.66 3.02
N ILE A 70 -1.45 4.55 3.29
CA ILE A 70 -0.21 4.19 3.99
C ILE A 70 0.21 5.20 5.06
N GLN A 71 0.75 4.69 6.17
CA GLN A 71 1.25 5.51 7.27
C GLN A 71 2.48 6.31 6.82
N ALA A 72 2.54 7.57 7.25
CA ALA A 72 3.47 8.59 6.74
C ALA A 72 4.96 8.21 6.79
N GLU A 73 5.44 7.53 7.82
CA GLU A 73 6.85 7.11 7.92
C GLU A 73 7.21 6.08 6.86
N PHE A 74 6.32 5.11 6.63
CA PHE A 74 6.52 4.12 5.57
C PHE A 74 6.31 4.72 4.18
N ALA A 75 5.36 5.66 4.02
CA ALA A 75 5.18 6.41 2.78
C ALA A 75 6.49 7.11 2.39
N ASN A 76 7.05 7.88 3.32
CA ASN A 76 8.31 8.59 3.14
C ASN A 76 9.49 7.64 2.88
N CYS A 77 9.58 6.51 3.59
CA CYS A 77 10.63 5.52 3.36
C CYS A 77 10.55 4.87 1.97
N TYR A 78 9.33 4.72 1.42
CA TYR A 78 9.09 4.03 0.16
C TYR A 78 9.04 4.95 -1.06
N ASP A 79 9.29 6.24 -0.87
CA ASP A 79 9.18 7.32 -1.85
C ASP A 79 7.74 7.58 -2.33
N PHE A 80 6.73 7.18 -1.55
CA PHE A 80 5.34 7.55 -1.80
C PHE A 80 5.06 8.98 -1.30
N THR A 81 4.18 9.65 -2.01
CA THR A 81 3.79 11.04 -1.75
C THR A 81 2.26 11.18 -1.73
N PRO A 82 1.71 12.30 -1.22
CA PRO A 82 0.27 12.53 -1.29
C PRO A 82 -0.33 12.59 -2.70
N THR A 83 0.48 12.58 -3.76
CA THR A 83 0.00 12.55 -5.15
C THR A 83 -0.12 11.14 -5.72
N ASP A 84 0.63 10.15 -5.20
CA ASP A 84 0.59 8.74 -5.63
C ASP A 84 0.00 7.79 -4.56
N ALA A 85 -0.34 8.32 -3.39
CA ALA A 85 -0.83 7.58 -2.25
C ALA A 85 -1.77 8.41 -1.36
N VAL A 86 -2.63 7.72 -0.60
CA VAL A 86 -3.40 8.32 0.48
C VAL A 86 -2.62 8.17 1.79
N VAL A 87 -1.89 9.21 2.17
CA VAL A 87 -1.00 9.19 3.34
C VAL A 87 -1.74 9.58 4.62
N TYR A 88 -1.47 8.86 5.71
CA TYR A 88 -2.10 9.08 7.03
C TYR A 88 -1.10 9.09 8.20
N GLY A 89 -1.47 9.78 9.30
CA GLY A 89 -0.71 9.81 10.56
C GLY A 89 -0.95 8.58 11.44
N ILE A 90 -0.61 8.61 12.72
CA ILE A 90 -0.81 7.43 13.61
C ILE A 90 -2.30 7.16 13.87
N GLU A 91 -3.11 8.22 14.04
CA GLU A 91 -4.53 8.10 14.44
C GLU A 91 -5.52 8.31 13.29
N ASP A 92 -5.04 8.55 12.07
CA ASP A 92 -5.86 9.08 10.96
C ASP A 92 -6.29 8.02 9.93
N LEU A 93 -6.12 6.73 10.22
CA LEU A 93 -6.42 5.66 9.25
C LEU A 93 -7.87 5.73 8.73
N ALA A 94 -8.85 5.91 9.62
CA ALA A 94 -10.26 5.96 9.25
C ALA A 94 -10.56 7.13 8.32
N VAL A 95 -10.01 8.31 8.61
CA VAL A 95 -10.15 9.53 7.80
C VAL A 95 -9.50 9.34 6.42
N ALA A 96 -8.35 8.66 6.37
CA ALA A 96 -7.69 8.35 5.11
C ALA A 96 -8.49 7.36 4.25
N MET A 97 -9.08 6.33 4.86
CA MET A 97 -9.99 5.41 4.15
C MET A 97 -11.22 6.14 3.61
N GLU A 98 -11.81 7.06 4.39
CA GLU A 98 -12.93 7.88 3.92
C GLU A 98 -12.53 8.77 2.74
N ARG A 99 -11.36 9.41 2.81
CA ARG A 99 -10.80 10.19 1.68
C ARG A 99 -10.63 9.33 0.44
N ALA A 100 -10.10 8.12 0.58
CA ALA A 100 -9.91 7.21 -0.54
C ALA A 100 -11.24 6.83 -1.22
N LEU A 101 -12.29 6.61 -0.42
CA LEU A 101 -13.64 6.31 -0.90
C LEU A 101 -14.33 7.50 -1.58
N CYS A 102 -13.95 8.72 -1.22
CA CYS A 102 -14.53 9.96 -1.72
C CYS A 102 -13.72 10.62 -2.86
N LEU A 103 -12.66 9.97 -3.35
CA LEU A 103 -11.89 10.49 -4.49
C LEU A 103 -12.76 10.55 -5.74
N GLU A 104 -12.71 11.68 -6.43
CA GLU A 104 -13.33 11.78 -7.75
C GLU A 104 -12.55 10.92 -8.75
N PRO A 105 -13.21 10.35 -9.79
CA PRO A 105 -12.52 9.51 -10.78
C PRO A 105 -11.29 10.18 -11.39
N SER A 106 -11.33 11.48 -11.66
CA SER A 106 -10.18 12.22 -12.21
C SER A 106 -9.00 12.34 -11.23
N GLU A 107 -9.28 12.41 -9.93
CA GLU A 107 -8.22 12.47 -8.90
C GLU A 107 -7.56 11.11 -8.74
N TYR A 108 -8.35 10.04 -8.78
CA TYR A 108 -7.84 8.67 -8.76
C TYR A 108 -6.99 8.35 -10.00
N GLU A 109 -7.44 8.73 -11.19
CA GLU A 109 -6.65 8.57 -12.43
C GLU A 109 -5.34 9.36 -12.40
N ALA A 110 -5.35 10.59 -11.85
CA ALA A 110 -4.12 11.35 -11.66
C ALA A 110 -3.16 10.64 -10.69
N MET A 111 -3.68 10.06 -9.60
CA MET A 111 -2.91 9.30 -8.64
C MET A 111 -2.26 8.04 -9.24
N LEU A 112 -2.98 7.34 -10.12
CA LEU A 112 -2.43 6.22 -10.89
C LEU A 112 -1.26 6.69 -11.78
N GLY A 113 -1.40 7.82 -12.45
CA GLY A 113 -0.34 8.38 -13.28
C GLY A 113 0.95 8.69 -12.51
N GLU A 114 0.83 9.28 -11.31
CA GLU A 114 2.00 9.54 -10.45
C GLU A 114 2.62 8.24 -9.91
N LEU A 115 1.79 7.24 -9.59
CA LEU A 115 2.27 5.92 -9.17
C LEU A 115 3.01 5.19 -10.31
N GLU A 116 2.56 5.32 -11.55
CA GLU A 116 3.26 4.79 -12.74
C GLU A 116 4.65 5.42 -12.91
N VAL A 117 4.75 6.73 -12.74
CA VAL A 117 6.03 7.46 -12.77
C VAL A 117 6.98 6.93 -11.69
N LEU A 118 6.49 6.76 -10.47
CA LEU A 118 7.27 6.19 -9.37
C LEU A 118 7.71 4.74 -9.69
N ALA A 119 6.81 3.89 -10.17
CA ALA A 119 7.12 2.51 -10.52
C ALA A 119 8.19 2.41 -11.62
N ALA A 120 8.09 3.26 -12.65
CA ALA A 120 9.10 3.35 -13.71
C ALA A 120 10.47 3.78 -13.18
N SER A 121 10.50 4.79 -12.30
CA SER A 121 11.73 5.27 -11.64
C SER A 121 12.38 4.18 -10.78
N VAL A 122 11.60 3.45 -9.98
CA VAL A 122 12.11 2.33 -9.17
C VAL A 122 12.69 1.21 -10.06
N ARG A 123 12.02 0.88 -11.17
CA ARG A 123 12.51 -0.11 -12.14
C ARG A 123 13.85 0.33 -12.76
N GLU A 124 13.95 1.58 -13.19
CA GLU A 124 15.17 2.12 -13.78
C GLU A 124 16.34 2.07 -12.79
N LYS A 125 16.14 2.57 -11.57
CA LYS A 125 17.14 2.50 -10.49
C LYS A 125 17.57 1.05 -10.22
N SER A 126 16.62 0.13 -10.15
CA SER A 126 16.91 -1.30 -9.93
C SER A 126 17.74 -1.90 -11.06
N LEU A 127 17.44 -1.56 -12.32
CA LEU A 127 18.19 -2.02 -13.48
C LEU A 127 19.63 -1.45 -13.51
N LEU A 128 19.80 -0.17 -13.17
CA LEU A 128 21.12 0.47 -13.09
C LEU A 128 21.96 -0.17 -11.97
N ASN A 129 21.38 -0.39 -10.80
CA ASN A 129 22.05 -1.05 -9.68
C ASN A 129 22.46 -2.48 -10.04
N LEU A 130 21.59 -3.24 -10.73
CA LEU A 130 21.91 -4.58 -11.19
C LEU A 130 23.08 -4.57 -12.18
N LYS A 131 23.08 -3.65 -13.15
CA LYS A 131 24.19 -3.51 -14.11
C LYS A 131 25.51 -3.17 -13.40
N ALA A 132 25.48 -2.28 -12.41
CA ALA A 132 26.66 -1.91 -11.64
C ALA A 132 27.20 -3.06 -10.77
N ALA A 133 26.32 -3.92 -10.24
CA ALA A 133 26.71 -5.08 -9.44
C ALA A 133 27.29 -6.25 -10.27
N LEU A 134 27.00 -6.27 -11.58
CA LEU A 134 27.51 -7.29 -12.51
C LEU A 134 28.76 -6.83 -13.28
N ALA A 135 29.16 -5.57 -13.16
CA ALA A 135 30.35 -4.98 -13.78
C ALA A 135 31.60 -5.18 -12.90
#